data_AF-G4TAS3-F1
#
_entry.id   AF-G4TAS3-F1
#
_cell.length_a   1.000
_cell.length_b   1.000
_cell.length_c   1.000
_cell.angle_alpha   90.00
_cell.angle_beta   90.00
_cell.angle_gamma   90.00
#
_symmetry.space_group_name_H-M   'P 1'
#
loop_
_entity.id
_entity.type
_entity.pdbx_description
1 polymer ?
#
loop_
_entity_poly.entity_id
_entity_poly.type
_entity_poly.pdbx_seq_one_letter_code
_entity_poly.pdbx_strand_id
1 'polypeptide(L)'
;MREQGFTRKDVGTLEMQRAILRAQLHAEENALTYLMSNIRRKRPQDDGSSVSVLLCDRCAIDPIVYATMELPGNLVDDLMTEYGLRDALARYSGRSKASTKGNFSEKGTYIDPLVILTDGVDEWRVDDGVRSLYDPKTVAVTFRDVLARLKISHLELGENIKDIEERVAWVMTASGLKD
;
A
#
# COMPACT_ATOMS: atom_id res chain seq x y z
N MET A 1 14.19 0.96 -8.98
CA MET A 1 15.58 1.24 -8.55
C MET A 1 16.54 1.31 -9.74
N ARG A 2 16.86 0.20 -10.43
CA ARG A 2 17.76 0.22 -11.59
C ARG A 2 17.25 1.06 -12.76
N GLU A 3 15.95 0.98 -13.06
CA GLU A 3 15.32 1.74 -14.15
C GLU A 3 15.39 3.26 -13.97
N GLN A 4 15.57 3.73 -12.72
CA GLN A 4 15.69 5.16 -12.40
C GLN A 4 17.14 5.57 -12.11
N GLY A 5 18.11 4.68 -12.30
CA GLY A 5 19.54 4.98 -12.09
C GLY A 5 19.99 4.99 -10.63
N PHE A 6 19.13 4.67 -9.67
CA PHE A 6 19.50 4.65 -8.25
C PHE A 6 20.49 3.52 -7.93
N THR A 7 21.47 3.88 -7.12
CA THR A 7 22.52 3.02 -6.57
C THR A 7 22.30 2.79 -5.08
N ARG A 8 23.14 1.93 -4.47
CA ARG A 8 23.13 1.72 -3.02
C ARG A 8 23.38 3.01 -2.21
N LYS A 9 24.04 4.01 -2.80
CA LYS A 9 24.33 5.31 -2.14
C LYS A 9 23.09 6.20 -2.02
N ASP A 10 22.08 5.93 -2.85
CA ASP A 10 20.86 6.72 -2.90
C ASP A 10 19.79 6.17 -1.93
N VAL A 11 20.06 5.01 -1.33
CA VAL A 11 19.22 4.39 -0.30
C VAL A 11 19.09 5.34 0.89
N GLY A 12 17.85 5.61 1.28
CA GLY A 12 17.54 6.52 2.38
C GLY A 12 17.45 7.99 1.98
N THR A 13 17.78 8.38 0.74
CA THR A 13 17.65 9.78 0.30
C THR A 13 16.19 10.19 0.08
N LEU A 14 15.89 11.47 0.31
CA LEU A 14 14.57 12.04 0.02
C LEU A 14 14.18 11.85 -1.44
N GLU A 15 15.13 12.03 -2.36
CA GLU A 15 14.89 11.88 -3.80
C GLU A 15 14.45 10.45 -4.15
N MET A 16 15.12 9.44 -3.60
CA MET A 16 14.74 8.05 -3.80
C MET A 16 13.36 7.74 -3.20
N GLN A 17 13.08 8.17 -1.96
CA GLN A 17 11.78 7.92 -1.34
C GLN A 17 10.64 8.61 -2.10
N ARG A 18 10.87 9.84 -2.58
CA ARG A 18 9.93 10.58 -3.44
C ARG A 18 9.69 9.87 -4.77
N ALA A 19 10.74 9.34 -5.38
CA ALA A 19 10.62 8.62 -6.64
C ALA A 19 9.85 7.29 -6.47
N ILE A 20 10.09 6.56 -5.38
CA ILE A 20 9.32 5.35 -5.04
C ILE A 20 7.85 5.71 -4.77
N LEU A 21 7.60 6.77 -3.99
CA LEU A 21 6.24 7.24 -3.70
C LEU A 21 5.47 7.56 -4.98
N ARG A 22 6.05 8.34 -5.89
CA ARG A 22 5.42 8.68 -7.17
C ARG A 22 5.16 7.44 -8.02
N ALA A 23 6.09 6.48 -8.04
CA ALA A 23 5.90 5.23 -8.77
C ALA A 23 4.73 4.42 -8.21
N GLN A 24 4.60 4.33 -6.88
CA GLN A 24 3.48 3.64 -6.24
C GLN A 24 2.14 4.32 -6.52
N LEU A 25 2.07 5.65 -6.36
CA LEU A 25 0.85 6.42 -6.66
C LEU A 25 0.39 6.22 -8.10
N HIS A 26 1.33 6.23 -9.05
CA HIS A 26 1.02 6.01 -10.46
C HIS A 26 0.57 4.57 -10.74
N ALA A 27 1.21 3.56 -10.14
CA ALA A 27 0.83 2.17 -10.29
C ALA A 27 -0.59 1.91 -9.75
N GLU A 28 -0.90 2.43 -8.56
CA GLU A 28 -2.23 2.32 -7.95
C GLU A 28 -3.30 2.99 -8.80
N GLU A 29 -3.07 4.21 -9.28
CA GLU A 29 -4.05 4.95 -10.10
C GLU A 29 -4.35 4.22 -11.41
N ASN A 30 -3.32 3.67 -12.07
CA ASN A 30 -3.48 2.89 -13.29
C ASN A 30 -4.25 1.60 -13.04
N ALA A 31 -3.94 0.89 -11.96
CA ALA A 31 -4.63 -0.35 -11.61
C ALA A 31 -6.10 -0.10 -11.25
N LEU A 32 -6.39 0.97 -10.49
CA LEU A 32 -7.75 1.40 -10.18
C LEU A 32 -8.52 1.79 -11.44
N THR A 33 -7.92 2.58 -12.33
CA THR A 33 -8.53 2.97 -13.60
C THR A 33 -8.87 1.75 -14.46
N TYR A 34 -7.94 0.81 -14.56
CA TYR A 34 -8.14 -0.46 -15.27
C TYR A 34 -9.29 -1.27 -14.66
N LEU A 35 -9.30 -1.46 -13.33
CA LEU A 35 -10.34 -2.18 -12.61
C LEU A 35 -11.72 -1.57 -12.84
N MET A 36 -11.84 -0.25 -12.68
CA MET A 36 -13.10 0.48 -12.88
C MET A 36 -13.60 0.39 -14.32
N SER A 37 -12.69 0.39 -15.30
CA SER A 37 -13.06 0.22 -16.71
C SER A 37 -13.61 -1.18 -17.01
N ASN A 38 -13.10 -2.20 -16.33
CA ASN A 38 -13.54 -3.59 -16.51
C ASN A 38 -14.85 -3.89 -15.78
N ILE A 39 -15.06 -3.35 -14.58
CA ILE A 39 -16.34 -3.47 -13.86
C ILE A 39 -17.49 -2.94 -14.72
N ARG A 40 -17.29 -1.84 -15.43
CA ARG A 40 -18.31 -1.24 -16.32
C ARG A 40 -18.63 -2.07 -17.58
N ARG A 41 -17.72 -2.95 -18.01
CA ARG A 41 -17.91 -3.79 -19.21
C ARG A 41 -18.67 -5.08 -18.92
N LYS A 42 -18.77 -5.51 -17.66
CA LYS A 42 -19.56 -6.69 -17.29
C LYS A 42 -21.05 -6.42 -17.52
N ARG A 43 -21.71 -7.34 -18.23
CA ARG A 43 -23.14 -7.23 -18.56
C ARG A 43 -23.99 -7.37 -17.29
N PRO A 44 -25.16 -6.70 -17.20
CA PRO A 44 -26.08 -6.77 -16.06
C PRO A 44 -26.78 -8.13 -15.88
N GLN A 45 -26.30 -9.20 -16.51
CA GLN A 45 -26.94 -10.52 -16.54
C GLN A 45 -26.24 -11.56 -15.65
N ASP A 46 -25.11 -11.20 -15.03
CA ASP A 46 -24.54 -11.97 -13.90
C ASP A 46 -25.27 -11.52 -12.62
N ASP A 47 -26.10 -12.41 -12.08
CA ASP A 47 -26.86 -12.24 -10.84
C ASP A 47 -26.00 -12.38 -9.56
N GLY A 48 -24.71 -12.66 -9.72
CA GLY A 48 -23.72 -12.67 -8.64
C GLY A 48 -23.11 -11.29 -8.43
N SER A 49 -23.13 -10.80 -7.18
CA SER A 49 -22.33 -9.66 -6.72
C SER A 49 -20.84 -9.94 -6.96
N SER A 50 -20.30 -9.59 -8.13
CA SER A 50 -18.90 -9.89 -8.44
C SER A 50 -18.00 -8.91 -7.69
N VAL A 51 -17.37 -9.37 -6.61
CA VAL A 51 -16.32 -8.62 -5.90
C VAL A 51 -15.11 -8.50 -6.82
N SER A 52 -14.63 -7.28 -7.02
CA SER A 52 -13.41 -7.01 -7.78
C SER A 52 -12.32 -6.59 -6.80
N VAL A 53 -11.22 -7.32 -6.80
CA VAL A 53 -10.13 -7.15 -5.83
C VAL A 53 -8.93 -6.52 -6.53
N LEU A 54 -8.35 -5.50 -5.90
CA LEU A 54 -7.03 -4.97 -6.25
C LEU A 54 -6.06 -5.32 -5.13
N LEU A 55 -5.07 -6.13 -5.45
CA LEU A 55 -3.96 -6.44 -4.54
C LEU A 55 -2.77 -5.55 -4.86
N CYS A 56 -2.26 -4.85 -3.86
CA CYS A 56 -1.07 -4.02 -3.96
C CYS A 56 0.05 -4.62 -3.11
N ASP A 57 1.15 -5.00 -3.74
CA ASP A 57 2.40 -5.31 -3.04
C ASP A 57 3.08 -3.99 -2.68
N ARG A 58 2.86 -3.56 -1.43
CA ARG A 58 3.16 -2.22 -0.87
C ARG A 58 2.20 -1.13 -1.33
N CYS A 59 2.30 0.03 -0.68
CA CYS A 59 1.47 1.20 -0.97
C CYS A 59 2.27 2.51 -0.84
N ALA A 60 1.59 3.64 -1.05
CA ALA A 60 2.20 4.98 -0.91
C ALA A 60 2.67 5.33 0.51
N ILE A 61 2.35 4.50 1.53
CA ILE A 61 2.79 4.71 2.92
C ILE A 61 4.23 4.25 3.12
N ASP A 62 4.66 3.19 2.42
CA ASP A 62 5.97 2.59 2.60
C ASP A 62 7.13 3.60 2.49
N PRO A 63 7.20 4.49 1.47
CA PRO A 63 8.30 5.44 1.36
C PRO A 63 8.28 6.49 2.47
N ILE A 64 7.10 6.80 3.05
CA ILE A 64 6.97 7.70 4.20
C ILE A 64 7.55 7.06 5.44
N VAL A 65 7.31 5.76 5.65
CA VAL A 65 7.89 5.00 6.76
C VAL A 65 9.40 4.95 6.63
N TYR A 66 9.93 4.56 5.48
CA TYR A 66 11.39 4.51 5.29
C TYR A 66 12.03 5.90 5.37
N ALA A 67 11.38 6.95 4.88
CA ALA A 67 11.82 8.32 5.08
C ALA A 67 11.85 8.70 6.57
N THR A 68 10.85 8.29 7.35
CA THR A 68 10.76 8.58 8.79
C THR A 68 11.91 7.95 9.58
N MET A 69 12.42 6.81 9.12
CA MET A 69 13.55 6.11 9.77
C MET A 69 14.91 6.76 9.48
N GLU A 70 15.07 7.37 8.30
CA GLU A 70 16.38 7.79 7.76
C GLU A 70 16.57 9.30 7.68
N LEU A 71 15.48 10.06 7.58
CA LEU A 71 15.51 11.47 7.24
C LEU A 71 15.07 12.35 8.41
N PRO A 72 15.62 13.58 8.52
CA PRO A 72 15.08 14.61 9.39
C PRO A 72 13.59 14.86 9.15
N GLY A 73 12.84 15.15 10.21
CA GLY A 73 11.39 15.30 10.17
C GLY A 73 10.88 16.30 9.13
N ASN A 74 11.59 17.41 8.90
CA ASN A 74 11.20 18.41 7.89
C ASN A 74 11.24 17.85 6.46
N LEU A 75 12.14 16.91 6.15
CA LEU A 75 12.17 16.26 4.83
C LEU A 75 11.06 15.21 4.68
N VAL A 76 10.65 14.59 5.79
CA VAL A 76 9.47 13.72 5.82
C VAL A 76 8.20 14.54 5.58
N ASP A 77 8.10 15.72 6.20
CA ASP A 77 6.99 16.64 5.97
C ASP A 77 6.93 17.11 4.51
N ASP A 78 8.07 17.39 3.87
CA ASP A 78 8.12 17.68 2.44
C ASP A 78 7.57 16.52 1.60
N LEU A 79 7.89 15.27 1.92
CA LEU A 79 7.37 14.09 1.24
C LEU A 79 5.84 13.94 1.43
N MET A 80 5.32 14.32 2.59
CA MET A 80 3.88 14.32 2.89
C MET A 80 3.07 15.33 2.05
N THR A 81 3.74 16.27 1.37
CA THR A 81 3.08 17.24 0.47
C THR A 81 3.01 16.79 -0.99
N GLU A 82 3.53 15.60 -1.32
CA GLU A 82 3.56 15.12 -2.71
C GLU A 82 2.18 15.05 -3.35
N TYR A 83 2.13 15.42 -4.63
CA TYR A 83 0.90 15.40 -5.42
C TYR A 83 0.35 13.97 -5.52
N GLY A 84 -0.96 13.82 -5.29
CA GLY A 84 -1.65 12.54 -5.32
C GLY A 84 -1.60 11.76 -4.00
N LEU A 85 -0.67 12.06 -3.08
CA LEU A 85 -0.61 11.36 -1.79
C LEU A 85 -1.86 11.61 -0.95
N ARG A 86 -2.38 12.84 -0.92
CA ARG A 86 -3.63 13.17 -0.21
C ARG A 86 -4.79 12.28 -0.67
N ASP A 87 -4.91 12.05 -1.96
CA ASP A 87 -6.00 11.24 -2.53
C ASP A 87 -5.81 9.77 -2.17
N ALA A 88 -4.57 9.26 -2.21
CA ALA A 88 -4.25 7.91 -1.74
C ALA A 88 -4.56 7.72 -0.25
N LEU A 89 -4.18 8.66 0.62
CA LEU A 89 -4.49 8.61 2.05
C LEU A 89 -6.00 8.67 2.32
N ALA A 90 -6.74 9.46 1.54
CA ALA A 90 -8.20 9.48 1.62
C ALA A 90 -8.81 8.13 1.23
N ARG A 91 -8.23 7.42 0.26
CA ARG A 91 -8.64 6.05 -0.10
C ARG A 91 -8.35 5.09 1.04
N TYR A 92 -7.13 5.02 1.56
CA TYR A 92 -6.76 4.08 2.62
C TYR A 92 -7.56 4.28 3.92
N SER A 93 -7.94 5.51 4.23
CA SER A 93 -8.76 5.81 5.41
C SER A 93 -10.26 5.51 5.25
N GLY A 94 -10.68 4.95 4.10
CA GLY A 94 -12.08 4.68 3.79
C GLY A 94 -12.93 5.96 3.62
N ARG A 95 -12.29 7.13 3.49
CA ARG A 95 -12.96 8.43 3.38
C ARG A 95 -13.19 8.88 1.94
N SER A 96 -12.66 8.15 0.97
CA SER A 96 -12.81 8.47 -0.46
C SER A 96 -13.97 7.71 -1.08
N LYS A 97 -14.97 8.43 -1.60
CA LYS A 97 -15.79 7.90 -2.70
C LYS A 97 -14.89 7.93 -3.92
N ALA A 98 -14.74 6.83 -4.65
CA ALA A 98 -13.92 6.80 -5.87
C ALA A 98 -14.48 7.80 -6.90
N SER A 99 -14.03 9.05 -6.83
CA SER A 99 -14.31 10.10 -7.79
C SER A 99 -13.13 10.14 -8.74
N THR A 100 -13.10 9.20 -9.68
CA THR A 100 -12.28 9.39 -10.87
C THR A 100 -12.75 10.69 -11.54
N LYS A 101 -11.84 11.65 -11.71
CA LYS A 101 -12.07 12.83 -12.56
C LYS A 101 -12.42 12.38 -13.98
N GLY A 102 -13.71 12.27 -14.23
CA GLY A 102 -14.32 11.85 -15.49
C GLY A 102 -15.82 11.85 -15.26
N ASN A 103 -16.58 12.42 -16.19
CA ASN A 103 -18.03 12.65 -16.10
C ASN A 103 -18.83 11.35 -15.88
N PHE A 104 -18.82 10.80 -14.67
CA PHE A 104 -19.51 9.57 -14.31
C PHE A 104 -20.37 9.83 -13.09
N SER A 105 -21.69 9.94 -13.30
CA SER A 105 -22.67 10.35 -12.29
C SER A 105 -23.13 9.17 -11.39
N GLU A 106 -23.28 9.51 -10.11
CA GLU A 106 -24.39 9.15 -9.21
C GLU A 106 -24.57 7.75 -8.61
N LYS A 107 -23.85 6.70 -9.03
CA LYS A 107 -23.72 5.48 -8.21
C LYS A 107 -22.24 5.15 -7.99
N GLY A 108 -21.68 5.76 -6.96
CA GLY A 108 -20.25 5.65 -6.63
C GLY A 108 -19.82 4.20 -6.44
N THR A 109 -18.74 3.80 -7.09
CA THR A 109 -18.00 2.59 -6.74
C THR A 109 -17.40 2.82 -5.36
N TYR A 110 -17.80 1.99 -4.39
CA TYR A 110 -17.21 1.99 -3.06
C TYR A 110 -15.91 1.18 -3.13
N ILE A 111 -14.80 1.81 -2.73
CA ILE A 111 -13.55 1.11 -2.47
C ILE A 111 -13.54 0.87 -0.96
N ASP A 112 -13.41 -0.40 -0.58
CA ASP A 112 -13.20 -0.78 0.82
C ASP A 112 -11.72 -1.17 0.99
N PRO A 113 -10.88 -0.25 1.52
CA PRO A 113 -9.45 -0.51 1.65
C PRO A 113 -9.19 -1.47 2.82
N LEU A 114 -8.36 -2.49 2.58
CA LEU A 114 -7.78 -3.31 3.64
C LEU A 114 -6.27 -3.13 3.65
N VAL A 115 -5.75 -2.50 4.69
CA VAL A 115 -4.30 -2.42 4.94
C VAL A 115 -3.90 -3.55 5.87
N ILE A 116 -2.96 -4.39 5.43
CA ILE A 116 -2.41 -5.47 6.22
C ILE A 116 -0.93 -5.18 6.45
N LEU A 117 -0.54 -5.00 7.70
CA LEU A 117 0.85 -4.94 8.11
C LEU A 117 1.33 -6.37 8.37
N THR A 118 2.34 -6.80 7.63
CA THR A 118 2.93 -8.12 7.79
C THR A 118 4.22 -8.01 8.60
N ASP A 119 4.26 -8.66 9.76
CA ASP A 119 5.51 -8.77 10.50
C ASP A 119 6.45 -9.75 9.77
N GLY A 120 7.73 -9.42 9.80
CA GLY A 120 8.79 -10.28 9.27
C GLY A 120 8.92 -11.54 10.13
N VAL A 121 9.00 -12.69 9.49
CA VAL A 121 9.38 -13.95 10.14
C VAL A 121 10.90 -14.01 10.10
N ASP A 122 11.55 -14.01 11.26
CA ASP A 122 13.01 -13.93 11.36
C ASP A 122 13.71 -15.04 10.57
N GLU A 123 13.14 -16.25 10.53
CA GLU A 123 13.69 -17.39 9.78
C GLU A 123 13.64 -17.21 8.26
N TRP A 124 12.83 -16.29 7.74
CA TRP A 124 12.73 -16.01 6.30
C TRP A 124 13.71 -14.94 5.84
N ARG A 125 14.46 -14.34 6.76
CA ARG A 125 15.43 -13.29 6.44
C ARG A 125 16.68 -13.92 5.84
N VAL A 126 16.88 -13.64 4.56
CA VAL A 126 18.12 -13.96 3.84
C VAL A 126 18.75 -12.65 3.41
N ASP A 127 20.00 -12.42 3.82
CA ASP A 127 20.79 -11.31 3.30
C ASP A 127 21.12 -11.59 1.83
N ASP A 128 20.50 -10.85 0.93
CA ASP A 128 20.73 -10.93 -0.51
C ASP A 128 21.80 -9.94 -0.99
N GLY A 129 22.44 -9.20 -0.06
CA GLY A 129 23.46 -8.19 -0.33
C GLY A 129 22.93 -6.89 -0.96
N VAL A 130 21.61 -6.80 -1.19
CA VAL A 130 20.95 -5.69 -1.89
C VAL A 130 19.97 -4.95 -0.97
N ARG A 131 19.27 -5.66 -0.09
CA ARG A 131 18.26 -5.06 0.79
C ARG A 131 18.88 -4.49 2.06
N SER A 132 18.32 -3.36 2.50
CA SER A 132 18.61 -2.86 3.85
C SER A 132 18.10 -3.86 4.88
N LEU A 133 18.99 -4.30 5.77
CA LEU A 133 18.66 -5.18 6.90
C LEU A 133 18.26 -4.35 8.12
N TYR A 134 17.29 -3.45 7.96
CA TYR A 134 16.69 -2.82 9.14
C TYR A 134 16.20 -3.89 10.11
N ASP A 135 16.29 -3.59 11.40
CA ASP A 135 15.65 -4.40 12.41
C ASP A 135 14.12 -4.42 12.14
N PRO A 136 13.52 -5.60 11.85
CA PRO A 136 12.12 -5.71 11.48
C PRO A 136 11.19 -5.17 12.56
N LYS A 137 11.60 -5.30 13.83
CA LYS A 137 10.82 -4.78 14.97
C LYS A 137 10.77 -3.25 14.93
N THR A 138 11.91 -2.61 14.68
CA THR A 138 11.99 -1.16 14.49
C THR A 138 11.15 -0.68 13.30
N VAL A 139 11.20 -1.41 12.18
CA VAL A 139 10.37 -1.10 10.99
C VAL A 139 8.89 -1.22 11.32
N ALA A 140 8.46 -2.31 11.96
CA ALA A 140 7.07 -2.55 12.33
C ALA A 140 6.54 -1.47 13.29
N VAL A 141 7.33 -1.06 14.29
CA VAL A 141 6.97 0.06 15.19
C VAL A 141 6.78 1.35 14.39
N THR A 142 7.68 1.66 13.46
CA THR A 142 7.57 2.89 12.65
C THR A 142 6.36 2.84 11.72
N PHE A 143 6.03 1.68 11.14
CA PHE A 143 4.79 1.49 10.39
C PHE A 143 3.55 1.80 11.23
N ARG A 144 3.47 1.21 12.43
CA ARG A 144 2.34 1.46 13.35
C ARG A 144 2.20 2.93 13.70
N ASP A 145 3.30 3.60 14.03
CA ASP A 145 3.31 5.02 14.38
C ASP A 145 2.85 5.90 13.22
N VAL A 146 3.32 5.62 12.00
CA VAL A 146 2.91 6.35 10.79
C VAL A 146 1.43 6.08 10.47
N LEU A 147 0.96 4.84 10.51
CA LEU A 147 -0.45 4.50 10.29
C LEU A 147 -1.37 5.19 11.30
N ALA A 148 -0.99 5.17 12.58
CA ALA A 148 -1.71 5.87 13.65
C ALA A 148 -1.75 7.39 13.42
N ARG A 149 -0.60 8.00 13.06
CA ARG A 149 -0.51 9.44 12.72
C ARG A 149 -1.42 9.80 11.54
N LEU A 150 -1.50 8.94 10.53
CA LEU A 150 -2.31 9.12 9.34
C LEU A 150 -3.79 8.73 9.54
N LYS A 151 -4.14 8.16 10.71
CA LYS A 151 -5.47 7.65 11.04
C LYS A 151 -5.95 6.61 10.02
N ILE A 152 -5.06 5.71 9.63
CA ILE A 152 -5.33 4.58 8.75
C ILE A 152 -5.48 3.33 9.61
N SER A 153 -6.63 2.68 9.53
CA SER A 153 -6.85 1.39 10.17
C SER A 153 -6.10 0.29 9.43
N HIS A 154 -5.54 -0.66 10.16
CA HIS A 154 -4.86 -1.81 9.60
C HIS A 154 -5.13 -3.07 10.42
N LEU A 155 -4.92 -4.23 9.81
CA LEU A 155 -4.80 -5.51 10.50
C LEU A 155 -3.33 -5.95 10.51
N GLU A 156 -2.96 -6.75 11.50
CA GLU A 156 -1.59 -7.25 11.64
C GLU A 156 -1.56 -8.76 11.42
N LEU A 157 -0.66 -9.19 10.53
CA LEU A 157 -0.32 -10.58 10.31
C LEU A 157 1.05 -10.84 10.94
N GLY A 158 1.02 -11.30 12.19
CA GLY A 158 2.20 -11.50 13.04
C GLY A 158 3.12 -12.63 12.58
N GLU A 159 4.29 -12.69 13.24
CA GLU A 159 5.33 -13.71 13.01
C GLU A 159 4.95 -15.14 13.44
N ASN A 160 3.85 -15.29 14.17
CA ASN A 160 3.38 -16.57 14.71
C ASN A 160 2.80 -17.50 13.64
N ILE A 161 2.35 -16.96 12.50
CA ILE A 161 1.82 -17.74 11.37
C ILE A 161 2.96 -17.96 10.36
N LYS A 162 3.67 -19.07 10.52
CA LYS A 162 4.84 -19.43 9.67
C LYS A 162 4.47 -20.27 8.46
N ASP A 163 3.31 -20.91 8.47
CA ASP A 163 2.82 -21.67 7.32
C ASP A 163 2.27 -20.70 6.27
N ILE A 164 2.72 -20.81 5.02
CA ILE A 164 2.37 -19.85 3.96
C ILE A 164 0.89 -19.96 3.62
N GLU A 165 0.39 -21.19 3.54
CA GLU A 165 -1.01 -21.51 3.25
C GLU A 165 -1.92 -20.96 4.35
N GLU A 166 -1.52 -21.06 5.62
CA GLU A 166 -2.20 -20.45 6.75
C GLU A 166 -2.20 -18.91 6.67
N ARG A 167 -1.07 -18.27 6.31
CA ARG A 167 -1.02 -16.81 6.08
C ARG A 167 -1.97 -16.38 4.96
N VAL A 168 -2.00 -17.13 3.85
CA VAL A 168 -2.93 -16.87 2.75
C VAL A 168 -4.38 -17.03 3.21
N ALA A 169 -4.69 -18.12 3.93
CA ALA A 169 -6.03 -18.37 4.46
C ALA A 169 -6.48 -17.26 5.41
N TRP A 170 -5.57 -16.73 6.22
CA TRP A 170 -5.83 -15.58 7.08
C TRP A 170 -6.17 -14.33 6.27
N VAL A 171 -5.39 -14.00 5.24
CA VAL A 171 -5.65 -12.83 4.36
C VAL A 171 -6.98 -12.97 3.63
N MET A 172 -7.31 -14.17 3.13
CA MET A 172 -8.60 -14.44 2.47
C MET A 172 -9.78 -14.25 3.43
N THR A 173 -9.62 -14.67 4.68
CA THR A 173 -10.65 -14.48 5.72
C THR A 173 -10.79 -13.00 6.08
N ALA A 174 -9.67 -12.31 6.30
CA ALA A 174 -9.63 -10.89 6.67
C ALA A 174 -10.22 -9.97 5.57
N SER A 175 -10.07 -10.36 4.31
CA SER A 175 -10.61 -9.64 3.13
C SER A 175 -12.07 -9.99 2.82
N GLY A 176 -12.68 -10.93 3.54
CA GLY A 176 -14.04 -11.41 3.26
C GLY A 176 -14.17 -12.14 1.92
N LEU A 177 -13.05 -12.66 1.38
CA LEU A 177 -13.00 -13.40 0.12
C LEU A 177 -13.12 -14.92 0.31
N LYS A 178 -13.26 -15.37 1.55
CA LYS A 178 -13.49 -16.78 1.90
C LYS A 178 -14.95 -16.95 2.29
N ASP A 179 -15.64 -17.88 1.61
CA ASP A 179 -16.97 -18.37 1.97
C ASP A 179 -16.94 -19.20 3.27
#